data_AF-C4WTU5-F1
#
_entry.id   AF-C4WTU5-F1
#
_cell.length_a   1.000
_cell.length_b   1.000
_cell.length_c   1.000
_cell.angle_alpha   90.00
_cell.angle_beta   90.00
_cell.angle_gamma   90.00
#
_symmetry.space_group_name_H-M   'P 1'
#
loop_
_entity.id
_entity.type
_entity.pdbx_description
1 polymer ?
#
loop_
_entity_poly.entity_id
_entity_poly.type
_entity_poly.pdbx_seq_one_letter_code
_entity_poly.pdbx_strand_id
1 'polypeptide(L)'
;MLNVDTMWEIKTLATAKQYRSLGLSTALAKQSFEAALFNDDISVICMDCTNYFSAKIAQNLSMERVVNKHFREYRDNNGHPWIKNTPEPPNDTVRIFIFKKNNYKNNV
;
A
#
# COMPACT_ATOMS: atom_id res chain seq x y z
N MET A 1 -1.93 -16.09 17.49
CA MET A 1 -2.77 -15.22 16.64
C MET A 1 -2.36 -13.79 16.97
N LEU A 2 -1.97 -12.96 16.00
CA LEU A 2 -1.67 -11.55 16.28
C LEU A 2 -2.98 -10.87 16.70
N ASN A 3 -3.04 -10.35 17.93
CA ASN A 3 -4.14 -9.49 18.34
C ASN A 3 -3.87 -8.12 17.71
N VAL A 4 -4.43 -7.89 16.52
CA VAL A 4 -4.28 -6.63 15.77
C VAL A 4 -5.43 -5.73 16.22
N ASP A 5 -5.25 -5.06 17.35
CA ASP A 5 -6.28 -4.17 17.90
C ASP A 5 -6.32 -2.83 17.11
N THR A 6 -5.16 -2.39 16.60
CA THR A 6 -5.05 -1.16 15.79
C THR A 6 -4.08 -1.33 14.62
N MET A 7 -4.51 -0.79 13.46
CA MET A 7 -3.75 -0.73 12.21
C MET A 7 -3.63 0.72 11.73
N TRP A 8 -2.47 1.08 11.18
CA TRP A 8 -2.27 2.35 10.49
C TRP A 8 -2.33 2.15 8.98
N GLU A 9 -3.27 2.82 8.30
CA GLU A 9 -3.43 2.73 6.85
C GLU A 9 -2.90 4.00 6.17
N ILE A 10 -1.90 3.87 5.29
CA ILE A 10 -1.51 4.97 4.39
C ILE A 10 -2.47 4.93 3.19
N LYS A 11 -3.65 5.52 3.39
CA LYS A 11 -4.81 5.36 2.52
C LYS A 11 -4.71 6.07 1.17
N THR A 12 -4.03 7.21 1.10
CA THR A 12 -3.93 8.00 -0.15
C THR A 12 -2.58 8.67 -0.26
N LEU A 13 -1.93 8.49 -1.41
CA LEU A 13 -0.71 9.18 -1.79
C LEU A 13 -0.95 9.88 -3.12
N ALA A 14 -0.82 11.20 -3.13
CA ALA A 14 -1.01 12.02 -4.31
C ALA A 14 0.11 13.06 -4.41
N THR A 15 0.59 13.30 -5.62
CA THR A 15 1.54 14.38 -5.94
C THR A 15 0.98 15.15 -7.13
N ALA A 16 0.84 16.48 -6.97
CA ALA A 16 0.40 17.35 -8.06
C ALA A 16 1.37 17.25 -9.26
N LYS A 17 0.82 17.34 -10.48
CA LYS A 17 1.54 17.00 -11.71
C LYS A 17 2.86 17.75 -11.86
N GLN A 18 2.88 19.04 -11.53
CA GLN A 18 4.05 19.91 -11.62
C GLN A 18 5.17 19.60 -10.61
N TYR A 19 4.90 18.78 -9.59
CA TYR A 19 5.87 18.38 -8.57
C TYR A 19 6.23 16.89 -8.63
N ARG A 20 5.80 16.18 -9.69
CA ARG A 20 6.18 14.77 -9.90
C ARG A 20 7.68 14.65 -10.15
N SER A 21 8.21 13.45 -9.97
CA SER A 21 9.65 13.12 -10.10
C SER A 21 10.58 13.76 -9.07
N LEU A 22 10.06 14.54 -8.12
CA LEU A 22 10.82 15.10 -6.99
C LEU A 22 10.86 14.17 -5.75
N GLY A 23 10.31 12.96 -5.84
CA GLY A 23 10.29 12.01 -4.73
C GLY A 23 9.28 12.32 -3.61
N LEU A 24 8.36 13.28 -3.80
CA LEU A 24 7.45 13.74 -2.74
C LEU A 24 6.56 12.62 -2.18
N SER A 25 5.92 11.80 -3.03
CA SER A 25 5.12 10.67 -2.55
C SER A 25 5.93 9.65 -1.75
N THR A 26 7.20 9.42 -2.13
CA THR A 26 8.10 8.54 -1.36
C THR A 26 8.41 9.14 0.01
N ALA A 27 8.71 10.44 0.05
CA ALA A 27 8.99 11.14 1.30
C ALA A 27 7.79 11.14 2.25
N LEU A 28 6.58 11.40 1.73
CA LEU A 28 5.34 11.39 2.51
C LEU A 28 4.99 9.98 3.04
N ALA A 29 5.14 8.95 2.21
CA ALA A 29 4.93 7.58 2.62
C ALA A 29 5.91 7.17 3.72
N LYS A 30 7.19 7.54 3.58
CA LYS A 30 8.23 7.28 4.59
C LYS A 30 7.91 7.98 5.91
N GLN A 31 7.55 9.26 5.91
CA GLN A 31 7.18 9.98 7.13
C GLN A 31 5.95 9.37 7.81
N SER A 32 4.94 8.98 7.03
CA SER A 32 3.74 8.31 7.56
C SER A 32 4.07 6.95 8.17
N PHE A 33 4.95 6.19 7.51
CA PHE A 33 5.44 4.90 7.99
C PHE A 33 6.23 5.05 9.30
N GLU A 34 7.15 6.02 9.38
CA GLU A 34 7.91 6.33 10.59
C GLU A 34 6.99 6.76 11.74
N ALA A 35 6.01 7.64 11.48
CA ALA A 35 5.04 8.05 12.49
C ALA A 35 4.26 6.84 13.06
N ALA A 36 3.86 5.90 12.20
CA ALA A 36 3.20 4.68 12.63
C ALA A 36 4.13 3.74 13.44
N LEU A 37 5.43 3.70 13.12
CA LEU A 37 6.41 2.97 13.91
C LEU A 37 6.60 3.56 15.31
N PHE A 38 6.52 4.88 15.47
CA PHE A 38 6.65 5.53 16.78
C PHE A 38 5.37 5.45 17.63
N ASN A 39 4.24 5.07 17.06
CA ASN A 39 3.00 4.88 17.80
C ASN A 39 2.93 3.44 18.36
N ASP A 40 2.89 3.30 19.68
CA ASP A 40 2.91 2.01 20.37
C ASP A 40 1.61 1.21 20.26
N ASP A 41 0.49 1.86 19.97
CA ASP A 41 -0.81 1.20 19.78
C ASP A 41 -0.89 0.52 18.40
N ILE A 42 -0.02 0.88 17.46
CA ILE A 42 -0.01 0.33 16.10
C ILE A 42 0.75 -1.00 16.06
N SER A 43 0.04 -2.05 15.67
CA SER A 43 0.62 -3.39 15.47
C SER A 43 0.94 -3.69 14.00
N VAL A 44 0.23 -3.06 13.07
CA VAL A 44 0.34 -3.28 11.62
C VAL A 44 0.23 -1.96 10.87
N ILE A 45 1.08 -1.77 9.85
CA ILE A 45 0.99 -0.67 8.88
C ILE A 45 0.52 -1.27 7.55
N CYS A 46 -0.43 -0.66 6.86
CA CYS A 46 -0.99 -1.15 5.61
C CYS A 46 -0.95 -0.11 4.48
N MET A 47 -0.79 -0.59 3.25
CA MET A 47 -0.86 0.18 2.02
C MET A 47 -1.62 -0.59 0.93
N ASP A 48 -2.81 -0.09 0.58
CA ASP A 48 -3.58 -0.55 -0.58
C ASP A 48 -3.11 0.19 -1.85
N CYS A 49 -2.25 -0.48 -2.62
CA CYS A 49 -1.61 0.11 -3.78
C CYS A 49 -2.40 -0.21 -5.06
N THR A 50 -3.13 0.76 -5.56
CA THR A 50 -3.93 0.68 -6.80
C THR A 50 -3.17 1.05 -8.06
N ASN A 51 -1.89 1.42 -7.95
CA ASN A 51 -1.01 1.71 -9.08
C ASN A 51 0.42 1.19 -8.83
N TYR A 52 1.21 1.13 -9.91
CA TYR A 52 2.59 0.64 -9.88
C TYR A 52 3.49 1.45 -8.94
N PHE A 53 3.36 2.77 -8.94
CA PHE A 53 4.26 3.66 -8.20
C PHE A 53 4.09 3.54 -6.68
N SER A 54 2.86 3.49 -6.18
CA SER A 54 2.61 3.29 -4.75
C SER A 54 3.06 1.90 -4.30
N ALA A 55 2.86 0.88 -5.15
CA ALA A 55 3.36 -0.47 -4.87
C ALA A 55 4.89 -0.50 -4.78
N LYS A 56 5.59 0.22 -5.66
CA LYS A 56 7.04 0.34 -5.63
C LYS A 56 7.53 1.06 -4.36
N ILE A 57 6.82 2.09 -3.90
CA ILE A 57 7.11 2.77 -2.63
C ILE A 57 6.96 1.81 -1.45
N ALA A 58 5.86 1.07 -1.36
CA ALA A 58 5.64 0.10 -0.30
C ALA A 58 6.73 -0.99 -0.25
N GLN A 59 7.16 -1.48 -1.42
CA GLN A 59 8.30 -2.41 -1.53
C GLN A 59 9.61 -1.80 -1.00
N ASN A 60 9.88 -0.53 -1.32
CA ASN A 60 11.06 0.18 -0.85
C ASN A 60 11.03 0.45 0.66
N LEU A 61 9.85 0.41 1.29
CA LEU A 61 9.65 0.46 2.74
C LEU A 61 9.70 -0.93 3.39
N SER A 62 10.15 -1.95 2.65
CA SER A 62 10.26 -3.34 3.13
C SER A 62 8.94 -3.94 3.62
N MET A 63 7.81 -3.47 3.08
CA MET A 63 6.50 -4.02 3.40
C MET A 63 6.29 -5.36 2.68
N GLU A 64 5.63 -6.30 3.36
CA GLU A 64 5.26 -7.62 2.87
C GLU A 64 4.03 -7.51 1.96
N ARG A 65 4.12 -7.98 0.71
CA ARG A 65 2.95 -8.05 -0.18
C ARG A 65 2.10 -9.26 0.17
N VAL A 66 0.86 -9.03 0.57
CA VAL A 66 -0.10 -10.10 0.94
C VAL A 66 -1.19 -10.33 -0.11
N VAL A 67 -1.46 -9.34 -0.96
CA VAL A 67 -2.37 -9.49 -2.10
C VAL A 67 -1.72 -8.98 -3.38
N ASN A 68 -1.99 -9.68 -4.48
CA ASN A 68 -1.68 -9.23 -5.83
C ASN A 68 -2.78 -9.74 -6.76
N LYS A 69 -3.63 -8.84 -7.25
CA LYS A 69 -4.77 -9.19 -8.09
C LYS A 69 -4.91 -8.23 -9.26
N HIS A 70 -5.13 -8.76 -10.44
CA HIS A 70 -5.38 -7.94 -11.62
C HIS A 70 -6.81 -7.41 -11.60
N PHE A 71 -7.02 -6.15 -11.98
CA PHE A 71 -8.35 -5.54 -11.98
C PHE A 71 -9.38 -6.32 -12.84
N ARG A 72 -8.93 -6.96 -13.92
CA ARG A 72 -9.76 -7.83 -14.79
C ARG A 72 -10.34 -9.07 -14.10
N GLU A 73 -9.76 -9.47 -12.96
CA GLU A 73 -10.21 -10.62 -12.19
C GLU A 73 -11.36 -10.27 -11.23
N TYR A 74 -11.66 -8.97 -11.05
CA TYR A 74 -12.84 -8.55 -10.32
C TYR A 74 -14.03 -8.59 -11.28
N ARG A 75 -14.96 -9.50 -11.01
CA ARG A 75 -16.20 -9.69 -11.76
C ARG A 75 -17.40 -9.45 -10.86
N ASP A 76 -18.48 -8.95 -11.42
CA ASP A 76 -19.77 -8.87 -10.73
C ASP A 76 -20.41 -10.26 -10.59
N ASN A 77 -21.59 -10.32 -9.95
CA ASN A 77 -22.32 -11.57 -9.75
C ASN A 77 -22.76 -12.25 -11.06
N ASN A 78 -22.74 -11.53 -12.19
CA ASN A 78 -23.08 -12.03 -13.52
C ASN A 78 -21.85 -12.41 -14.35
N GLY A 79 -20.64 -12.28 -13.78
CA GLY A 79 -19.39 -12.58 -14.47
C GLY A 79 -18.85 -11.45 -15.36
N HIS A 80 -19.48 -10.27 -15.39
CA HIS A 80 -18.95 -9.11 -16.14
C HIS A 80 -17.83 -8.42 -15.39
N PRO A 81 -16.88 -7.74 -16.07
CA PRO A 81 -15.86 -6.93 -15.40
C PRO A 81 -16.48 -5.92 -14.44
N TRP A 82 -16.02 -5.91 -13.18
CA TRP A 82 -16.51 -4.99 -12.16
C TRP A 82 -16.14 -3.53 -12.46
N ILE A 83 -14.98 -3.32 -13.09
CA ILE A 83 -14.48 -1.99 -13.49
C ILE A 83 -14.59 -1.88 -15.01
N LYS A 84 -15.41 -0.94 -15.50
CA LYS A 84 -15.63 -0.71 -16.93
C LYS A 84 -14.34 -0.33 -17.68
N ASN A 85 -13.55 0.57 -17.08
CA ASN A 85 -12.29 1.06 -17.64
C ASN A 85 -11.13 0.48 -16.82
N THR A 86 -10.78 -0.77 -17.11
CA THR A 86 -9.65 -1.42 -16.43
C THR A 86 -8.36 -0.67 -16.79
N PRO A 87 -7.53 -0.27 -15.81
CA PRO A 87 -6.24 0.34 -16.11
C PRO A 87 -5.33 -0.61 -16.89
N GLU A 88 -4.57 -0.07 -17.84
CA GLU A 88 -3.55 -0.80 -18.59
C GLU A 88 -2.25 -0.97 -17.78
N PRO A 89 -1.39 -1.94 -18.14
CA PRO A 89 -0.05 -2.05 -17.56
C PRO A 89 0.70 -0.70 -17.62
N PRO A 90 1.42 -0.32 -16.54
CA PRO A 90 1.75 -1.12 -15.36
C PRO A 90 0.75 -0.98 -14.19
N ASN A 91 -0.38 -0.29 -14.37
CA ASN A 91 -1.35 0.02 -13.29
C ASN A 91 -2.55 -0.93 -13.25
N ASP A 92 -2.46 -2.06 -13.95
CA ASP A 92 -3.52 -3.05 -14.16
C ASP A 92 -3.80 -3.96 -12.94
N THR A 93 -3.07 -3.75 -11.86
CA THR A 93 -2.96 -4.65 -10.71
C THR A 93 -3.05 -3.87 -9.40
N VAL A 94 -3.92 -4.32 -8.50
CA VAL A 94 -3.94 -3.89 -7.11
C VAL A 94 -3.05 -4.81 -6.28
N ARG A 95 -2.26 -4.21 -5.39
CA ARG A 95 -1.37 -4.90 -4.47
C ARG A 95 -1.60 -4.38 -3.06
N ILE A 96 -1.80 -5.27 -2.10
CA ILE A 96 -1.91 -4.91 -0.69
C ILE A 96 -0.61 -5.29 -0.01
N PHE A 97 -0.05 -4.32 0.71
CA PHE A 97 1.17 -4.48 1.48
C PHE A 97 0.89 -4.26 2.96
N ILE A 98 1.52 -5.07 3.80
CA ILE A 98 1.50 -4.91 5.25
C ILE A 98 2.90 -4.87 5.83
N PHE A 99 3.05 -4.23 6.99
CA PHE A 99 4.25 -4.29 7.80
C PHE A 99 3.85 -4.59 9.24
N LYS A 100 4.30 -5.72 9.77
CA LYS A 100 4.07 -6.11 11.17
C LYS A 100 5.13 -5.43 12.03
N LYS A 101 4.73 -4.58 12.98
CA LYS A 101 5.70 -3.82 13.81
C LYS A 101 6.63 -4.72 14.63
N ASN A 102 6.20 -5.93 14.99
CA ASN A 102 7.06 -6.92 15.65
C ASN A 102 8.31 -7.28 14.81
N ASN A 103 8.26 -7.15 13.48
CA ASN A 103 9.43 -7.35 12.62
C ASN A 103 10.49 -6.24 12.81
N TYR A 104 10.08 -5.05 13.28
CA TYR A 104 10.99 -3.94 13.55
C TYR A 104 11.75 -4.17 14.87
N LYS A 105 11.06 -4.63 15.93
CA LYS A 105 11.67 -4.91 17.24
C LYS A 105 12.73 -6.01 17.22
N ASN A 106 12.68 -6.93 16.25
CA ASN A 106 13.65 -8.01 16.10
C ASN A 106 14.90 -7.63 15.28
N ASN A 107 14.92 -6.42 14.69
CA ASN A 107 15.99 -5.92 13.82
C ASN A 107 16.74 -4.69 14.41
N VAL A 108 16.44 -4.33 15.65
CA VAL A 108 17.13 -3.32 16.47
C VAL A 108 17.68 -4.02 17.69
#